data_AF-A0A353NQM9-F1
#
_entry.id   AF-A0A353NQM9-F1
#
_cell.length_a   1.000
_cell.length_b   1.000
_cell.length_c   1.000
_cell.angle_alpha   90.00
_cell.angle_beta   90.00
_cell.angle_gamma   90.00
#
_symmetry.space_group_name_H-M   'P 1'
#
loop_
_entity.id
_entity.type
_entity.pdbx_description
1 polymer ?
#
loop_
_entity_poly.entity_id
_entity_poly.type
_entity_poly.pdbx_seq_one_letter_code
_entity_poly.pdbx_strand_id
1 'polypeptide(L)' 'RTGDQEELFFENVDRVEPQEDGGVMLENIFGQRKMIRARIKELALVDHKIILEEIE' A
#
# COMPACT_ATOMS: atom_id res chain seq x y z
N ARG A 1 -16.80 -1.99 16.28
CA ARG A 1 -15.43 -2.53 16.22
C ARG A 1 -15.18 -2.94 14.78
N THR A 2 -14.83 -1.98 13.94
CA THR A 2 -14.30 -2.15 12.58
C THR A 2 -12.79 -2.21 12.75
N GLY A 3 -12.20 -3.28 13.29
CA GLY A 3 -12.14 -4.61 12.70
C GLY A 3 -10.79 -4.67 12.00
N ASP A 4 -9.76 -5.18 12.70
CA ASP A 4 -8.34 -5.27 12.31
C ASP A 4 -8.10 -6.20 11.11
N GLN A 5 -8.89 -6.08 10.04
CA GLN A 5 -8.91 -6.98 8.91
C GLN A 5 -8.04 -6.44 7.79
N GLU A 6 -6.95 -7.16 7.49
CA GLU A 6 -6.15 -6.92 6.29
C GLU A 6 -6.94 -7.32 5.04
N GLU A 7 -7.03 -6.44 4.05
CA GLU A 7 -7.55 -6.73 2.72
C GLU A 7 -6.44 -6.60 1.68
N LEU A 8 -6.39 -7.53 0.73
CA LEU A 8 -5.44 -7.48 -0.36
C LEU A 8 -5.84 -6.40 -1.37
N PHE A 9 -5.20 -5.24 -1.27
CA PHE A 9 -5.45 -4.11 -2.16
C PHE A 9 -4.73 -4.25 -3.52
N PHE A 10 -3.47 -4.69 -3.49
CA PHE A 10 -2.63 -4.77 -4.68
C PHE A 10 -1.52 -5.82 -4.55
N GLU A 11 -1.32 -6.59 -5.60
CA GLU A 11 -0.38 -7.72 -5.65
C GLU A 11 0.85 -7.39 -6.48
N ASN A 12 1.95 -8.10 -6.20
CA ASN A 12 3.20 -8.05 -6.96
C ASN A 12 3.79 -6.62 -7.07
N VAL A 13 3.66 -5.83 -6.00
CA VAL A 13 4.18 -4.46 -5.94
C VAL A 13 5.71 -4.46 -6.05
N ASP A 14 6.25 -3.67 -6.98
CA ASP A 14 7.68 -3.47 -7.20
C ASP A 14 8.14 -2.08 -6.74
N ARG A 15 7.28 -1.06 -6.91
CA ARG A 15 7.58 0.33 -6.55
C ARG A 15 6.48 0.92 -5.68
N VAL A 16 6.88 1.63 -4.63
CA VAL A 16 6.01 2.40 -3.74
C VAL A 16 6.54 3.81 -3.62
N GLU A 17 5.71 4.79 -3.96
CA GLU A 17 6.08 6.20 -3.99
C GLU A 17 5.05 7.04 -3.20
N PRO A 18 5.42 7.57 -2.02
CA PRO A 18 4.62 8.57 -1.33
C PRO A 18 4.41 9.80 -2.21
N GLN A 19 3.21 10.37 -2.16
CA GLN A 19 2.81 11.56 -2.90
C GLN A 19 2.71 12.76 -1.94
N GLU A 20 2.87 13.98 -2.49
CA GLU A 20 2.84 15.22 -1.69
C GLU A 20 1.47 15.49 -1.05
N ASP A 21 0.38 14.94 -1.61
CA ASP A 21 -1.01 15.09 -1.15
C ASP A 21 -1.40 14.11 -0.02
N GLY A 22 -0.45 13.32 0.47
CA GLY A 22 -0.67 12.29 1.48
C GLY A 22 -1.15 10.95 0.91
N GLY A 23 -1.16 10.79 -0.41
CA GLY A 23 -1.39 9.51 -1.07
C GLY A 23 -0.12 8.66 -1.23
N VAL A 24 -0.30 7.43 -1.70
CA VAL A 24 0.77 6.51 -2.10
C VAL A 24 0.44 5.97 -3.49
N MET A 25 1.43 6.04 -4.38
CA MET A 25 1.41 5.37 -5.67
C MET A 25 2.10 4.02 -5.56
N LEU A 26 1.43 2.97 -6.02
CA LEU A 26 1.96 1.62 -6.10
C LEU A 26 2.09 1.24 -7.57
N GLU A 27 3.23 0.69 -7.97
CA GLU A 27 3.43 0.08 -9.28
C GLU A 27 3.80 -1.40 -9.08
N ASN A 28 3.14 -2.30 -9.81
CA ASN A 28 3.46 -3.72 -9.79
C ASN A 28 4.46 -4.11 -10.90
N ILE A 29 4.99 -5.35 -10.83
CA ILE A 29 5.95 -5.88 -11.81
C ILE A 29 5.44 -5.91 -13.26
N PHE A 30 4.13 -5.70 -13.49
CA PHE A 30 3.52 -5.65 -14.81
C PHE A 30 3.33 -4.20 -15.31
N GLY A 31 3.81 -3.21 -14.56
CA GLY A 31 3.67 -1.79 -14.87
C GLY A 31 2.29 -1.21 -14.57
N GLN A 32 1.40 -1.95 -13.89
CA GLN A 32 0.10 -1.42 -13.49
C GLN A 32 0.29 -0.54 -12.26
N ARG A 33 -0.43 0.59 -12.25
CA ARG A 33 -0.35 1.59 -11.19
C ARG A 33 -1.68 1.73 -10.46
N LYS A 34 -1.62 1.88 -9.13
CA LYS A 34 -2.75 2.25 -8.28
C LYS A 34 -2.36 3.38 -7.34
N MET A 35 -3.27 4.32 -7.13
CA MET A 35 -3.13 5.37 -6.13
C MET A 35 -4.12 5.12 -5.00
N ILE A 36 -3.67 5.28 -3.76
CA ILE A 36 -4.50 5.17 -2.56
C ILE A 36 -4.14 6.27 -1.57
N ARG A 37 -5.14 6.81 -0.87
CA ARG A 37 -4.93 7.78 0.20
C ARG A 37 -4.65 7.06 1.52
N ALA A 38 -3.42 6.61 1.68
CA ALA A 38 -2.99 5.81 2.81
C ALA A 38 -1.57 6.17 3.21
N ARG A 39 -1.17 5.80 4.43
CA ARG A 39 0.22 5.81 4.88
C ARG A 39 0.74 4.39 5.00
N ILE A 40 2.05 4.23 4.85
CA ILE A 40 2.73 2.98 5.19
C ILE A 40 2.68 2.81 6.72
N LYS A 41 1.94 1.81 7.19
CA LYS A 41 1.86 1.44 8.60
C LYS A 41 3.02 0.53 8.99
N GLU A 42 3.32 -0.46 8.16
CA GLU A 42 4.37 -1.45 8.40
C GLU A 42 4.96 -2.00 7.10
N LEU A 43 6.26 -2.29 7.12
CA LEU A 43 6.96 -3.02 6.06
C LEU A 43 7.41 -4.39 6.60
N ALA A 44 6.58 -5.41 6.38
CA ALA A 44 6.89 -6.79 6.75
C ALA A 44 7.68 -7.46 5.60
N LEU A 45 8.94 -7.05 5.43
CA LEU A 45 9.78 -7.42 4.29
C LEU A 45 10.07 -8.93 4.20
N VAL A 46 10.19 -9.62 5.35
CA VAL A 46 10.36 -11.08 5.40
C VAL A 46 9.13 -11.80 4.83
N ASP A 47 7.95 -11.26 5.11
CA ASP A 47 6.68 -11.79 4.63
C ASP A 47 6.28 -11.24 3.26
N HIS A 48 7.15 -10.42 2.65
CA HIS A 48 6.90 -9.74 1.37
C HIS A 48 5.60 -8.92 1.38
N LYS A 49 5.28 -8.27 2.50
CA LYS A 49 4.05 -7.47 2.68
C LYS A 49 4.36 -6.00 2.98
N ILE A 50 3.52 -5.13 2.41
CA ILE A 50 3.45 -3.70 2.73
C ILE A 50 2.06 -3.46 3.31
N ILE A 51 1.99 -3.09 4.58
CA ILE A 51 0.72 -2.83 5.26
C ILE A 51 0.44 -1.33 5.19
N LEU A 52 -0.70 -1.00 4.59
CA LEU A 52 -1.17 0.38 4.44
C LEU A 52 -2.32 0.64 5.40
N GLU A 53 -2.38 1.87 5.90
CA GLU A 53 -3.50 2.37 6.73
C GLU A 53 -4.09 3.59 6.05
N GLU A 54 -5.40 3.55 5.78
CA GLU A 54 -6.12 4.65 5.15
C GLU A 54 -6.04 5.92 6.02
N ILE A 55 -5.89 7.07 5.37
CA ILE A 55 -5.86 8.37 6.01
C ILE A 55 -7.20 9.05 5.71
N GLU A 56 -7.92 9.46 6.76
CA GLU A 56 -9.14 10.28 6.64
C GLU A 56 -8.86 11.65 5.97
#